data_AF-A0A3D3E6H4-F1
#
_entry.id   AF-A0A3D3E6H4-F1
#
_cell.length_a   1.000
_cell.length_b   1.000
_cell.length_c   1.000
_cell.angle_alpha   90.00
_cell.angle_beta   90.00
_cell.angle_gamma   90.00
#
_symmetry.space_group_name_H-M   'P 1'
#
loop_
_entity.id
_entity.type
_entity.pdbx_description
1 polymer ?
#
loop_
_entity_poly.entity_id
_entity_poly.type
_entity_poly.pdbx_seq_one_letter_code
_entity_poly.pdbx_strand_id
1 'polypeptide(L)'
;MEDLIRAIGFILAAGAVFMAMMVFEAWYLHRKTGNTNYRFGETLANLTTGASYKIVDGIAIALFITAFSDMINPYGLGWNPEPSIWAFIILFVLADLFMYFNHLAMHKFRWFWATHVTHHSSEHMNLSTALRQNFLNALNGNWLLMWVPLSLIGFDKDWILIAIETNLLYQFFCHTEAVGRLGWAEKIFNTPSHHRVHHGSNPAQIDR
;
A
#
# COMPACT_ATOMS: atom_id res chain seq x y z
N MET A 1 27.00 7.94 -3.96
CA MET A 1 27.16 7.35 -2.60
C MET A 1 26.24 8.01 -1.61
N GLU A 2 26.17 9.35 -1.59
CA GLU A 2 25.24 10.10 -0.71
C GLU A 2 23.76 9.75 -0.94
N ASP A 3 23.30 9.64 -2.19
CA ASP A 3 21.88 9.33 -2.47
C ASP A 3 21.48 7.94 -1.98
N LEU A 4 22.38 6.97 -2.10
CA LEU A 4 22.17 5.62 -1.55
C LEU A 4 22.08 5.66 -0.03
N ILE A 5 22.95 6.43 0.64
CA ILE A 5 22.93 6.58 2.09
C ILE A 5 21.63 7.26 2.54
N ARG A 6 21.17 8.30 1.83
CA ARG A 6 19.89 8.98 2.12
C ARG A 6 18.70 8.06 1.91
N ALA A 7 18.68 7.29 0.84
CA ALA A 7 17.61 6.32 0.56
C ALA A 7 17.56 5.23 1.63
N ILE A 8 18.71 4.65 2.01
CA ILE A 8 18.79 3.67 3.10
C ILE A 8 18.34 4.31 4.42
N GLY A 9 18.81 5.52 4.73
CA GLY A 9 18.41 6.25 5.93
C GLY A 9 16.90 6.48 6.00
N PHE A 10 16.28 6.88 4.89
CA PHE A 10 14.84 7.06 4.80
C PHE A 10 14.08 5.73 5.03
N ILE A 11 14.50 4.65 4.38
CA ILE A 11 13.90 3.31 4.55
C ILE A 11 13.98 2.86 6.00
N LEU A 12 15.15 3.03 6.65
CA LEU A 12 15.35 2.66 8.05
C LEU A 12 14.48 3.52 8.98
N ALA A 13 14.37 4.83 8.71
CA ALA A 13 13.52 5.72 9.50
C ALA A 13 12.04 5.37 9.36
N ALA A 14 11.55 5.14 8.13
CA ALA A 14 10.18 4.72 7.87
C ALA A 14 9.89 3.35 8.52
N GLY A 15 10.82 2.40 8.40
CA GLY A 15 10.74 1.10 9.07
C GLY A 15 10.65 1.23 10.60
N ALA A 16 11.46 2.12 11.20
CA ALA A 16 11.40 2.39 12.64
C ALA A 16 10.05 2.97 13.06
N VAL A 17 9.44 3.86 12.26
CA VAL A 17 8.10 4.40 12.51
C VAL A 17 7.04 3.29 12.47
N PHE A 18 7.05 2.42 11.45
CA PHE A 18 6.12 1.30 11.38
C PHE A 18 6.30 0.32 12.56
N MET A 19 7.54 0.03 12.95
CA MET A 19 7.82 -0.80 14.13
C MET A 19 7.30 -0.16 15.41
N ALA A 20 7.55 1.13 15.62
CA ALA A 20 7.03 1.86 16.78
C ALA A 20 5.50 1.83 16.83
N MET A 21 4.85 1.99 15.68
CA MET A 21 3.40 1.90 15.55
C MET A 21 2.84 0.51 15.86
N MET A 22 3.47 -0.55 15.37
CA MET A 22 3.07 -1.93 15.68
C MET A 22 3.23 -2.24 17.18
N VAL A 23 4.33 -1.79 17.79
CA VAL A 23 4.54 -1.91 19.24
C VAL A 23 3.47 -1.14 20.02
N PHE A 24 3.14 0.07 19.56
CA PHE A 24 2.09 0.89 20.18
C PHE A 24 0.71 0.22 20.06
N GLU A 25 0.34 -0.31 18.89
CA GLU A 25 -0.92 -1.04 18.71
C GLU A 25 -0.97 -2.26 19.62
N ALA A 26 0.09 -3.07 19.66
CA ALA A 26 0.16 -4.25 20.52
C ALA A 26 -0.02 -3.88 22.00
N TRP A 27 0.67 -2.82 22.46
CA TRP A 27 0.51 -2.30 23.82
C TRP A 27 -0.93 -1.84 24.09
N TYR A 28 -1.52 -1.08 23.18
CA TYR A 28 -2.88 -0.57 23.31
C TYR A 28 -3.92 -1.70 23.37
N LEU A 29 -3.82 -2.69 22.47
CA LEU A 29 -4.70 -3.84 22.43
C LEU A 29 -4.55 -4.68 23.70
N HIS A 30 -3.32 -4.95 24.16
CA HIS A 30 -3.10 -5.66 25.42
C HIS A 30 -3.74 -4.95 26.61
N ARG A 31 -3.62 -3.62 26.70
CA ARG A 31 -4.26 -2.81 27.75
C ARG A 31 -5.79 -2.87 27.70
N LYS A 32 -6.38 -2.94 26.52
CA LYS A 32 -7.83 -2.86 26.31
C LYS A 32 -8.53 -4.22 26.37
N THR A 33 -7.91 -5.28 25.86
CA THR A 33 -8.53 -6.59 25.67
C THR A 33 -7.78 -7.74 26.35
N GLY A 34 -6.57 -7.49 26.87
CA GLY A 34 -5.67 -8.53 27.37
C GLY A 34 -4.93 -9.31 26.27
N ASN A 35 -5.24 -9.07 24.99
CA ASN A 35 -4.67 -9.77 23.85
C ASN A 35 -4.10 -8.76 22.83
N THR A 36 -2.90 -9.02 22.32
CA THR A 36 -2.25 -8.17 21.32
C THR A 36 -2.71 -8.47 19.89
N ASN A 37 -3.25 -9.67 19.63
CA ASN A 37 -3.48 -10.23 18.29
C ASN A 37 -2.21 -10.36 17.42
N TYR A 38 -1.02 -10.17 18.00
CA TYR A 38 0.26 -10.44 17.35
C TYR A 38 0.75 -11.85 17.67
N ARG A 39 1.17 -12.60 16.65
CA ARG A 39 1.87 -13.89 16.78
C ARG A 39 3.26 -13.76 16.19
N PHE A 40 4.30 -14.07 16.96
CA PHE A 40 5.69 -13.85 16.54
C PHE A 40 6.00 -14.43 15.15
N GLY A 41 5.61 -15.69 14.89
CA GLY A 41 5.83 -16.33 13.59
C GLY A 41 5.12 -15.63 12.43
N GLU A 42 3.88 -15.19 12.64
CA GLU A 42 3.11 -14.46 11.62
C GLU A 42 3.66 -13.04 11.41
N THR A 43 3.99 -12.32 12.48
CA THR A 43 4.63 -11.01 12.40
C THR A 43 5.96 -11.09 11.64
N LEU A 44 6.79 -12.10 11.93
CA LEU A 44 8.05 -12.30 11.23
C LEU A 44 7.83 -12.60 9.74
N ALA A 45 6.85 -13.46 9.41
CA ALA A 45 6.47 -13.73 8.02
C ALA A 45 6.00 -12.46 7.31
N ASN A 46 5.16 -11.63 7.96
CA ASN A 46 4.66 -10.38 7.40
C ASN A 46 5.81 -9.38 7.15
N LEU A 47 6.72 -9.20 8.11
CA LEU A 47 7.87 -8.30 7.97
C LEU A 47 8.83 -8.76 6.86
N THR A 48 9.14 -10.06 6.80
CA THR A 48 10.09 -10.61 5.82
C THR A 48 9.55 -10.58 4.40
N THR A 49 8.27 -10.93 4.21
CA THR A 49 7.60 -10.85 2.90
C THR A 49 7.45 -9.40 2.45
N GLY A 50 7.06 -8.49 3.35
CA GLY A 50 6.99 -7.06 3.09
C GLY A 50 8.32 -6.42 2.73
N ALA A 51 9.39 -6.75 3.45
CA ALA A 51 10.74 -6.29 3.12
C ALA A 51 11.19 -6.80 1.76
N SER A 52 10.92 -8.08 1.46
CA SER A 52 11.23 -8.68 0.16
C SER A 52 10.47 -7.98 -0.97
N TYR A 53 9.17 -7.70 -0.79
CA TYR A 53 8.40 -6.91 -1.74
C TYR A 53 8.98 -5.52 -1.94
N LYS A 54 9.23 -4.75 -0.87
CA LYS A 54 9.73 -3.37 -1.00
C LYS A 54 11.13 -3.28 -1.60
N ILE A 55 11.99 -4.27 -1.38
CA ILE A 55 13.30 -4.35 -2.06
C ILE A 55 13.10 -4.54 -3.57
N VAL A 56 12.29 -5.51 -3.98
CA VAL A 56 12.06 -5.79 -5.42
C VAL A 56 11.31 -4.64 -6.08
N ASP A 57 10.30 -4.08 -5.41
CA ASP A 57 9.53 -2.91 -5.86
C ASP A 57 10.42 -1.68 -6.02
N GLY A 58 11.29 -1.39 -5.04
CA GLY A 58 12.24 -0.27 -5.14
C GLY A 58 13.23 -0.44 -6.31
N ILE A 59 13.73 -1.67 -6.54
CA ILE A 59 14.57 -1.98 -7.70
C ILE A 59 13.79 -1.78 -9.00
N ALA A 60 12.55 -2.27 -9.06
CA ALA A 60 11.66 -2.11 -10.22
C ALA A 60 11.42 -0.63 -10.55
N ILE A 61 11.11 0.17 -9.52
CA ILE A 61 10.91 1.61 -9.62
C ILE A 61 12.15 2.31 -10.17
N ALA A 62 13.32 2.02 -9.59
CA ALA A 62 14.57 2.66 -9.95
C ALA A 62 15.09 2.27 -11.35
N LEU A 63 14.91 1.01 -11.77
CA LEU A 63 15.49 0.51 -13.01
C LEU A 63 14.57 0.65 -14.22
N PHE A 64 13.25 0.51 -14.06
CA PHE A 64 12.36 0.44 -15.22
C PHE A 64 11.05 1.22 -15.11
N ILE A 65 10.37 1.28 -13.96
CA ILE A 65 9.03 1.92 -13.91
C ILE A 65 9.13 3.43 -14.15
N THR A 66 10.10 4.10 -13.52
CA THR A 66 10.33 5.54 -13.72
C THR A 66 10.77 5.85 -15.14
N ALA A 67 11.68 5.05 -15.70
CA ALA A 67 12.09 5.17 -17.10
C ALA A 67 10.92 4.95 -18.07
N PHE A 68 10.05 3.98 -17.79
CA PHE A 68 8.84 3.73 -18.57
C PHE A 68 7.85 4.90 -18.46
N SER A 69 7.65 5.45 -17.25
CA SER A 69 6.83 6.65 -17.02
C SER A 69 7.32 7.83 -17.86
N ASP A 70 8.62 8.11 -17.84
CA ASP A 70 9.22 9.18 -18.64
C ASP A 70 9.05 8.94 -20.15
N MET A 71 9.17 7.68 -20.57
CA MET A 71 9.00 7.30 -21.98
C MET A 71 7.57 7.56 -22.47
N ILE A 72 6.55 7.27 -21.66
CA ILE A 72 5.14 7.40 -22.09
C ILE A 72 4.55 8.79 -21.84
N ASN A 73 5.05 9.56 -20.87
CA ASN A 73 4.50 10.85 -20.46
C ASN A 73 4.32 11.84 -21.65
N PRO A 74 5.28 11.99 -22.59
CA PRO A 74 5.12 12.87 -23.75
C PRO A 74 3.97 12.52 -24.70
N TYR A 75 3.45 11.29 -24.65
CA TYR A 75 2.33 10.83 -25.48
C TYR A 75 0.96 11.04 -24.79
N GLY A 76 0.96 11.61 -23.59
CA GLY A 76 -0.22 11.86 -22.78
C GLY A 76 -0.98 13.15 -23.10
N LEU A 77 -1.84 13.56 -22.16
CA LEU A 77 -2.61 14.80 -22.18
C LEU A 77 -1.73 16.05 -21.98
N GLY A 78 -0.50 15.87 -21.48
CA GLY A 78 0.45 16.94 -21.29
C GLY A 78 0.05 17.98 -20.24
N TRP A 79 -0.73 17.61 -19.22
CA TRP A 79 -1.20 18.56 -18.21
C TRP A 79 -0.04 19.22 -17.44
N ASN A 80 0.99 18.45 -17.08
CA ASN A 80 2.25 18.90 -16.48
C ASN A 80 2.08 20.04 -15.46
N PRO A 81 1.25 19.85 -14.41
CA PRO A 81 0.96 20.92 -13.46
C PRO A 81 2.21 21.27 -12.64
N GLU A 82 2.40 22.56 -12.39
CA GLU A 82 3.44 23.03 -11.46
C GLU A 82 3.21 22.45 -10.05
N PRO A 83 4.29 22.08 -9.34
CA PRO A 83 4.24 21.62 -7.95
C PRO A 83 3.43 22.55 -7.04
N SER A 84 2.28 22.07 -6.57
CA SER A 84 1.43 22.78 -5.63
C SER A 84 0.62 21.82 -4.77
N ILE A 85 0.14 22.29 -3.62
CA ILE A 85 -0.72 21.49 -2.74
C ILE A 85 -2.00 21.01 -3.47
N TRP A 86 -2.55 21.83 -4.35
CA TRP A 86 -3.73 21.47 -5.14
C TRP A 86 -3.43 20.43 -6.21
N ALA A 87 -2.29 20.56 -6.91
CA ALA A 87 -1.83 19.53 -7.84
C ALA A 87 -1.61 18.20 -7.12
N PHE A 88 -1.03 18.23 -5.92
CA PHE A 88 -0.87 17.04 -5.09
C PHE A 88 -2.19 16.41 -4.68
N ILE A 89 -3.16 17.21 -4.22
CA ILE A 89 -4.47 16.69 -3.80
C ILE A 89 -5.16 16.01 -4.98
N ILE A 90 -5.13 16.62 -6.17
CA ILE A 90 -5.70 16.02 -7.38
C ILE A 90 -4.97 14.72 -7.72
N LEU A 91 -3.64 14.74 -7.72
CA LEU A 91 -2.81 13.56 -7.96
C LEU A 91 -3.11 12.44 -6.96
N PHE A 92 -3.23 12.76 -5.67
CA PHE A 92 -3.52 11.79 -4.62
C PHE A 92 -4.91 11.16 -4.79
N VAL A 93 -5.93 11.95 -5.13
CA VAL A 93 -7.27 11.43 -5.42
C VAL A 93 -7.26 10.52 -6.65
N LEU A 94 -6.52 10.89 -7.69
CA LEU A 94 -6.36 10.03 -8.87
C LEU A 94 -5.56 8.75 -8.55
N ALA A 95 -4.51 8.85 -7.74
CA ALA A 95 -3.74 7.70 -7.29
C ALA A 95 -4.60 6.75 -6.46
N ASP A 96 -5.48 7.27 -5.60
CA ASP A 96 -6.47 6.47 -4.85
C ASP A 96 -7.48 5.78 -5.79
N LEU A 97 -8.00 6.49 -6.79
CA LEU A 97 -8.87 5.91 -7.81
C LEU A 97 -8.20 4.79 -8.61
N PHE A 98 -6.97 4.98 -9.05
CA PHE A 98 -6.23 3.93 -9.77
C PHE A 98 -5.80 2.80 -8.85
N MET A 99 -5.56 3.10 -7.57
CA MET A 99 -5.34 2.07 -6.56
C MET A 99 -6.60 1.21 -6.35
N TYR A 100 -7.79 1.80 -6.40
CA TYR A 100 -9.04 1.05 -6.38
C TYR A 100 -9.14 0.08 -7.56
N PHE A 101 -8.87 0.52 -8.79
CA PHE A 101 -8.89 -0.37 -9.97
C PHE A 101 -7.83 -1.46 -9.89
N ASN A 102 -6.63 -1.11 -9.45
CA ASN A 102 -5.52 -2.01 -9.21
C ASN A 102 -5.90 -3.10 -8.18
N HIS A 103 -6.50 -2.70 -7.07
CA HIS A 103 -6.95 -3.63 -6.04
C HIS A 103 -8.14 -4.48 -6.53
N LEU A 104 -9.11 -3.89 -7.23
CA LEU A 104 -10.19 -4.64 -7.86
C LEU A 104 -9.65 -5.71 -8.81
N ALA A 105 -8.64 -5.37 -9.62
CA ALA A 105 -8.01 -6.32 -10.52
C ALA A 105 -7.34 -7.48 -9.76
N MET A 106 -6.71 -7.20 -8.62
CA MET A 106 -6.15 -8.23 -7.72
C MET A 106 -7.20 -9.23 -7.19
N HIS A 107 -8.46 -8.82 -7.08
CA HIS A 107 -9.56 -9.71 -6.64
C HIS A 107 -10.32 -10.35 -7.79
N LYS A 108 -10.35 -9.74 -8.99
CA LYS A 108 -11.14 -10.23 -10.13
C LYS A 108 -10.36 -11.05 -11.14
N PHE A 109 -9.03 -10.91 -11.21
CA PHE A 109 -8.21 -11.66 -12.18
C PHE A 109 -7.27 -12.64 -11.47
N ARG A 110 -7.32 -13.92 -11.86
CA ARG A 110 -6.51 -15.01 -11.28
C ARG A 110 -5.00 -14.72 -11.28
N TRP A 111 -4.51 -14.04 -12.32
CA TRP A 111 -3.10 -13.65 -12.44
C TRP A 111 -2.67 -12.73 -11.30
N PHE A 112 -3.43 -11.66 -11.04
CA PHE A 112 -3.13 -10.73 -9.95
C PHE A 112 -3.48 -11.30 -8.57
N TRP A 113 -4.52 -12.12 -8.48
CA TRP A 113 -4.86 -12.84 -7.25
C TRP A 113 -3.74 -13.78 -6.79
N ALA A 114 -3.04 -14.43 -7.71
CA ALA A 114 -1.95 -15.37 -7.37
C ALA A 114 -0.84 -14.71 -6.52
N THR A 115 -0.63 -13.41 -6.66
CA THR A 115 0.31 -12.65 -5.81
C THR A 115 -0.37 -11.95 -4.64
N HIS A 116 -1.65 -11.60 -4.76
CA HIS A 116 -2.40 -10.90 -3.72
C HIS A 116 -2.96 -11.83 -2.63
N VAL A 117 -3.19 -13.11 -2.91
CA VAL A 117 -3.67 -14.10 -1.91
C VAL A 117 -2.75 -14.21 -0.69
N THR A 118 -1.44 -13.98 -0.86
CA THR A 118 -0.49 -13.92 0.25
C THR A 118 -0.90 -12.86 1.27
N HIS A 119 -1.37 -11.69 0.81
CA HIS A 119 -1.84 -10.61 1.68
C HIS A 119 -3.05 -11.02 2.52
N HIS A 120 -4.01 -11.72 1.92
CA HIS A 120 -5.22 -12.23 2.57
C HIS A 120 -5.04 -13.50 3.39
N SER A 121 -3.81 -13.99 3.55
CA SER A 121 -3.53 -15.26 4.26
C SER A 121 -3.12 -15.08 5.72
N SER A 122 -3.18 -13.85 6.27
CA SER A 122 -2.97 -13.60 7.70
C SER A 122 -4.17 -14.11 8.48
N GLU A 123 -3.95 -14.92 9.52
CA GLU A 123 -5.06 -15.38 10.37
C GLU A 123 -5.45 -14.33 11.40
N HIS A 124 -4.54 -13.42 11.75
CA HIS A 124 -4.74 -12.42 12.81
C HIS A 124 -4.49 -11.02 12.25
N MET A 125 -5.55 -10.23 12.13
CA MET A 125 -5.47 -8.88 11.60
C MET A 125 -4.80 -7.93 12.61
N ASN A 126 -3.71 -7.29 12.22
CA ASN A 126 -3.04 -6.23 12.96
C ASN A 126 -2.20 -5.39 11.99
N LEU A 127 -1.51 -4.34 12.46
CA LEU A 127 -0.76 -3.45 11.56
C LEU A 127 0.32 -4.17 10.76
N SER A 128 0.85 -5.31 11.23
CA SER A 128 1.83 -6.07 10.44
C SER A 128 1.20 -6.73 9.20
N THR A 129 -0.10 -7.03 9.21
CA THR A 129 -0.81 -7.65 8.07
C THR A 129 -0.68 -6.82 6.79
N ALA A 130 -0.62 -5.48 6.91
CA ALA A 130 -0.37 -4.57 5.79
C ALA A 130 0.93 -4.92 5.03
N LEU A 131 1.93 -5.41 5.76
CA LEU A 131 3.26 -5.72 5.25
C LEU A 131 3.32 -7.12 4.63
N ARG A 132 2.29 -7.95 4.75
CA ARG A 132 2.25 -9.30 4.16
C ARG A 132 2.10 -9.22 2.64
N GLN A 133 3.20 -9.01 1.92
CA GLN A 133 3.20 -8.76 0.48
C GLN A 133 4.06 -9.78 -0.26
N ASN A 134 3.58 -10.30 -1.38
CA ASN A 134 4.38 -11.16 -2.26
C ASN A 134 5.26 -10.29 -3.16
N PHE A 135 6.57 -10.55 -3.21
CA PHE A 135 7.48 -9.75 -4.04
C PHE A 135 7.16 -9.82 -5.54
N LEU A 136 6.53 -10.91 -6.01
CA LEU A 136 6.08 -11.02 -7.40
C LEU A 136 5.03 -9.96 -7.76
N ASN A 137 4.40 -9.31 -6.78
CA ASN A 137 3.49 -8.20 -7.02
C ASN A 137 4.19 -7.01 -7.71
N ALA A 138 5.50 -6.83 -7.50
CA ALA A 138 6.28 -5.81 -8.20
C ALA A 138 6.54 -6.16 -9.69
N LEU A 139 6.42 -7.45 -10.05
CA LEU A 139 6.80 -7.98 -11.37
C LEU A 139 5.62 -8.46 -12.21
N ASN A 140 4.43 -8.61 -11.62
CA ASN A 140 3.24 -9.14 -12.29
C ASN A 140 2.56 -8.14 -13.26
N GLY A 141 3.09 -6.91 -13.38
CA GLY A 141 2.56 -5.85 -14.24
C GLY A 141 1.44 -5.00 -13.64
N ASN A 142 1.00 -5.25 -12.41
CA ASN A 142 -0.10 -4.52 -11.80
C ASN A 142 0.21 -3.03 -11.60
N TRP A 143 1.49 -2.68 -11.39
CA TRP A 143 1.97 -1.29 -11.34
C TRP A 143 1.54 -0.46 -12.56
N LEU A 144 1.30 -1.08 -13.73
CA LEU A 144 0.79 -0.39 -14.93
C LEU A 144 -0.55 0.31 -14.65
N LEU A 145 -1.43 -0.30 -13.86
CA LEU A 145 -2.76 0.25 -13.56
C LEU A 145 -2.69 1.55 -12.77
N MET A 146 -1.61 1.76 -12.01
CA MET A 146 -1.38 2.99 -11.25
C MET A 146 -0.54 4.00 -12.02
N TRP A 147 0.60 3.57 -12.57
CA TRP A 147 1.59 4.47 -13.16
C TRP A 147 1.16 4.98 -14.54
N VAL A 148 0.70 4.09 -15.43
CA VAL A 148 0.35 4.47 -16.81
C VAL A 148 -0.63 5.64 -16.88
N PRO A 149 -1.81 5.59 -16.23
CA PRO A 149 -2.76 6.68 -16.37
C PRO A 149 -2.24 7.99 -15.76
N LEU A 150 -1.50 7.94 -14.66
CA LEU A 150 -0.94 9.15 -14.04
C LEU A 150 0.17 9.77 -14.91
N SER A 151 1.03 8.95 -15.50
CA SER A 151 2.06 9.41 -16.44
C SER A 151 1.43 9.99 -17.71
N LEU A 152 0.39 9.35 -18.26
CA LEU A 152 -0.33 9.85 -19.44
C LEU A 152 -1.19 11.08 -19.15
N ILE A 153 -1.60 11.33 -17.92
CA ILE A 153 -2.20 12.62 -17.55
C ILE A 153 -1.13 13.74 -17.63
N GLY A 154 0.13 13.39 -17.41
CA GLY A 154 1.26 14.32 -17.47
C GLY A 154 1.82 14.67 -16.10
N PHE A 155 1.65 13.83 -15.09
CA PHE A 155 2.30 14.08 -13.80
C PHE A 155 3.77 13.68 -13.83
N ASP A 156 4.59 14.42 -13.07
CA ASP A 156 5.98 14.07 -12.82
C ASP A 156 6.09 12.74 -12.06
N LYS A 157 7.05 11.90 -12.44
CA LYS A 157 7.24 10.55 -11.90
C LYS A 157 7.56 10.53 -10.40
N ASP A 158 8.26 11.54 -9.87
CA ASP A 158 8.61 11.59 -8.45
C ASP A 158 7.37 11.96 -7.63
N TRP A 159 6.52 12.84 -8.16
CA TRP A 159 5.22 13.15 -7.58
C TRP A 159 4.26 11.95 -7.61
N ILE A 160 4.25 11.19 -8.72
CA ILE A 160 3.49 9.94 -8.82
C ILE A 160 3.94 8.97 -7.72
N LEU A 161 5.25 8.74 -7.58
CA LEU A 161 5.82 7.88 -6.56
C LEU A 161 5.38 8.31 -5.15
N ILE A 162 5.51 9.61 -4.83
CA ILE A 162 5.11 10.15 -3.53
C ILE A 162 3.61 9.92 -3.28
N ALA A 163 2.75 10.15 -4.27
CA ALA A 163 1.30 9.96 -4.10
C ALA A 163 0.94 8.48 -3.88
N ILE A 164 1.56 7.56 -4.62
CA ILE A 164 1.37 6.12 -4.46
C ILE A 164 1.84 5.66 -3.07
N GLU A 165 3.05 6.03 -2.64
CA GLU A 165 3.55 5.67 -1.31
C GLU A 165 2.72 6.31 -0.18
N THR A 166 2.23 7.53 -0.38
CA THR A 166 1.28 8.17 0.56
C THR A 166 -0.03 7.39 0.64
N ASN A 167 -0.52 6.85 -0.47
CA ASN A 167 -1.72 6.01 -0.47
C ASN A 167 -1.47 4.69 0.25
N LEU A 168 -0.32 4.05 0.04
CA LEU A 168 0.09 2.84 0.79
C LEU A 168 0.23 3.10 2.29
N LEU A 169 0.73 4.28 2.69
CA LEU A 169 0.75 4.69 4.09
C LEU A 169 -0.67 4.74 4.68
N TYR A 170 -1.63 5.35 3.98
CA TYR A 170 -3.02 5.35 4.41
C TYR A 170 -3.61 3.93 4.52
N GLN A 171 -3.28 3.05 3.56
CA GLN A 171 -3.70 1.64 3.61
C GLN A 171 -3.10 0.90 4.81
N PHE A 172 -1.85 1.17 5.20
CA PHE A 172 -1.25 0.60 6.42
C PHE A 172 -2.13 0.86 7.66
N PHE A 173 -2.61 2.09 7.85
CA PHE A 173 -3.49 2.44 8.97
C PHE A 173 -4.87 1.77 8.93
N CYS A 174 -5.30 1.26 7.77
CA CYS A 174 -6.54 0.49 7.66
C CYS A 174 -6.38 -0.94 8.24
N HIS A 175 -5.16 -1.42 8.47
CA HIS A 175 -4.91 -2.78 8.93
C HIS A 175 -4.88 -2.88 10.46
N THR A 176 -6.01 -2.61 11.11
CA THR A 176 -6.05 -2.65 12.58
C THR A 176 -7.41 -3.09 13.12
N GLU A 177 -7.39 -3.77 14.25
CA GLU A 177 -8.58 -4.08 15.05
C GLU A 177 -8.77 -3.10 16.22
N ALA A 178 -7.78 -2.23 16.47
CA ALA A 178 -7.83 -1.25 17.57
C ALA A 178 -8.93 -0.20 17.38
N VAL A 179 -9.24 0.13 16.12
CA VAL A 179 -10.24 1.11 15.72
C VAL A 179 -11.56 0.41 15.41
N GLY A 180 -12.63 0.79 16.12
CA GLY A 180 -13.98 0.26 15.91
C GLY A 180 -14.64 0.78 14.62
N ARG A 181 -15.83 1.36 14.75
CA ARG A 181 -16.50 2.06 13.64
C ARG A 181 -16.27 3.57 13.74
N LEU A 182 -16.11 4.22 12.60
CA LEU A 182 -15.88 5.68 12.51
C LEU A 182 -17.13 6.48 12.09
N GLY A 183 -18.29 5.83 11.97
CA GLY A 183 -19.56 6.51 11.75
C GLY A 183 -19.63 7.15 10.36
N TRP A 184 -19.79 8.47 10.28
CA TRP A 184 -19.99 9.16 8.99
C TRP A 184 -18.77 9.06 8.06
N ALA A 185 -17.55 8.98 8.62
CA ALA A 185 -16.32 8.84 7.84
C ALA A 185 -16.33 7.56 7.00
N GLU A 186 -17.03 6.52 7.45
CA GLU A 186 -17.15 5.24 6.73
C GLU A 186 -17.97 5.36 5.43
N LYS A 187 -18.72 6.44 5.24
CA LYS A 187 -19.46 6.66 3.99
C LYS A 187 -18.58 7.17 2.85
N ILE A 188 -17.38 7.66 3.17
CA ILE A 188 -16.49 8.37 2.24
C ILE A 188 -15.14 7.68 2.16
N PHE A 189 -14.60 7.27 3.31
CA PHE A 189 -13.25 6.75 3.44
C PHE A 189 -13.24 5.24 3.64
N ASN A 190 -12.22 4.59 3.09
CA ASN A 190 -11.86 3.26 3.54
C ASN A 190 -11.42 3.35 5.02
N THR A 191 -11.87 2.43 5.85
CA THR A 191 -11.59 2.50 7.29
C THR A 191 -11.13 1.14 7.77
N PRO A 192 -10.53 1.06 8.98
CA PRO A 192 -10.22 -0.22 9.57
C PRO A 192 -11.43 -1.17 9.64
N SER A 193 -12.65 -0.64 9.84
CA SER A 193 -13.85 -1.48 9.83
C SER A 193 -14.15 -2.08 8.47
N HIS A 194 -14.04 -1.32 7.38
CA HIS A 194 -14.20 -1.87 6.03
C HIS A 194 -13.12 -2.89 5.70
N HIS A 195 -11.88 -2.57 6.06
CA HIS A 195 -10.75 -3.42 5.72
C HIS A 195 -10.76 -4.75 6.48
N ARG A 196 -11.25 -4.77 7.73
CA ARG A 196 -11.52 -6.04 8.43
C ARG A 196 -12.57 -6.90 7.74
N VAL A 197 -13.62 -6.29 7.17
CA VAL A 197 -14.61 -7.04 6.40
C VAL A 197 -14.00 -7.59 5.13
N HIS A 198 -13.19 -6.78 4.45
CA HIS A 198 -12.48 -7.15 3.24
C HIS A 198 -11.51 -8.34 3.41
N HIS A 199 -10.73 -8.35 4.49
CA HIS A 199 -9.83 -9.46 4.85
C HIS A 199 -10.56 -10.64 5.51
N GLY A 200 -11.86 -10.50 5.77
CA GLY A 200 -12.64 -11.49 6.49
C GLY A 200 -12.95 -12.72 5.64
N SER A 201 -12.84 -13.91 6.24
CA SER A 201 -13.13 -15.19 5.59
C SER A 201 -14.47 -15.79 6.01
N ASN A 202 -15.30 -15.07 6.78
CA ASN A 202 -16.64 -15.56 7.12
C ASN A 202 -17.52 -15.64 5.86
N PRO A 203 -18.51 -16.55 5.79
CA PRO A 203 -19.36 -16.73 4.59
C PRO A 203 -20.07 -15.47 4.07
N ALA A 204 -20.28 -14.46 4.92
CA ALA A 204 -20.88 -13.17 4.57
C ALA A 204 -19.86 -12.13 4.03
N GLN A 205 -18.56 -12.43 4.14
CA GLN A 205 -17.44 -11.54 3.81
C GLN A 205 -16.70 -12.01 2.54
N ILE A 206 -16.90 -13.27 2.13
CA ILE A 206 -16.34 -13.82 0.90
C ILE A 206 -17.02 -13.19 -0.32
N ASP A 207 -16.23 -12.57 -1.19
CA ASP A 207 -16.66 -12.08 -2.51
C ASP A 207 -17.11 -13.29 -3.36
N ARG A 208 -18.36 -13.27 -3.84
CA ARG A 208 -18.99 -14.38 -4.58
C ARG A 208 -18.99 -14.12 -6.08
#